data_AF-A0AAE1ABS5-F1
#
_entry.id   AF-A0AAE1ABS5-F1
#
_cell.length_a   1.000
_cell.length_b   1.000
_cell.length_c   1.000
_cell.angle_alpha   90.00
_cell.angle_beta   90.00
_cell.angle_gamma   90.00
#
_symmetry.space_group_name_H-M   'P 1'
#
loop_
_entity.id
_entity.type
_entity.pdbx_description
1 polymer ?
#
loop_
_entity_poly.entity_id
_entity_poly.type
_entity_poly.pdbx_seq_one_letter_code
_entity_poly.pdbx_strand_id
1 'polypeptide(L)'
;MCGADCWTDHRLIVSKLKLRILPMGRPQGQKTAVRLNVPKLKKIAEDFSSNLERKLTDMVSDGGARTEEQWSTFKNVVYSTSSEHLGPATRSNQDWFDENEKDIQEAQARWAGHVVRMPDSRLPKQMLYSELG
;
A
#
# COMPACT_ATOMS: atom_id res chain seq x y z
N MET A 1 -8.71 -32.92 47.14
CA MET A 1 -8.28 -33.38 45.80
C MET A 1 -6.81 -33.02 45.65
N CYS A 2 -6.05 -33.94 45.08
CA CYS A 2 -4.64 -34.20 45.35
C CYS A 2 -3.67 -33.11 44.89
N GLY A 3 -2.64 -32.87 45.70
CA GLY A 3 -1.47 -32.07 45.34
C GLY A 3 -0.66 -32.76 44.25
N ALA A 4 -0.15 -31.97 43.32
CA ALA A 4 0.68 -32.43 42.20
C ALA A 4 2.15 -32.65 42.61
N ASP A 5 2.37 -33.38 43.71
CA ASP A 5 3.71 -33.84 44.09
C ASP A 5 3.93 -35.23 43.47
N CYS A 6 4.25 -35.23 42.18
CA CYS A 6 4.64 -36.44 41.46
C CYS A 6 6.09 -36.79 41.82
N TRP A 7 6.29 -37.74 42.74
CA TRP A 7 7.61 -38.30 43.09
C TRP A 7 8.17 -39.17 41.96
N THR A 8 8.62 -38.55 40.87
CA THR A 8 9.51 -39.19 39.91
C THR A 8 10.95 -39.04 40.37
N ASP A 9 11.73 -40.12 40.30
CA ASP A 9 13.19 -40.19 40.48
C ASP A 9 13.98 -39.26 39.53
N HIS A 10 13.32 -38.74 38.50
CA HIS A 10 13.84 -37.75 37.57
C HIS A 10 13.62 -36.33 38.10
N ARG A 11 14.72 -35.58 38.25
CA ARG A 11 14.66 -34.14 38.55
C ARG A 11 14.56 -33.33 37.28
N LEU A 12 13.58 -32.44 37.19
CA LEU A 12 13.50 -31.47 36.10
C LEU A 12 14.68 -30.49 36.21
N ILE A 13 15.55 -30.48 35.21
CA ILE A 13 16.59 -29.47 35.08
C ILE A 13 16.07 -28.40 34.14
N VAL A 14 15.77 -27.22 34.69
CA VAL A 14 15.30 -26.07 33.92
C VAL A 14 16.50 -25.16 33.61
N SER A 15 16.73 -24.89 32.33
CA SER A 15 17.69 -23.87 31.89
C SER A 15 16.95 -22.68 31.28
N LYS A 16 17.37 -21.46 31.65
CA LYS A 16 16.82 -20.22 31.10
C LYS A 16 17.81 -19.64 30.10
N LEU A 17 17.44 -19.67 28.82
CA LEU A 17 18.27 -19.15 27.73
C LEU A 17 17.63 -17.89 27.12
N LYS A 18 18.47 -16.91 26.76
CA LYS A 18 18.07 -15.71 26.03
C LYS A 18 18.54 -15.82 24.58
N LEU A 19 17.80 -16.58 23.79
CA LEU A 19 18.06 -16.72 22.36
C LEU A 19 17.55 -15.48 21.62
N ARG A 20 18.41 -14.83 20.84
CA ARG A 20 18.01 -13.79 19.89
C ARG A 20 18.01 -14.40 18.50
N ILE A 21 16.83 -14.68 17.97
CA ILE A 21 16.66 -15.03 16.56
C ILE A 21 16.66 -13.72 15.79
N LEU A 22 17.74 -13.44 15.06
CA LEU A 22 17.76 -12.32 14.14
C LEU A 22 16.78 -12.64 12.99
N PRO A 23 15.89 -11.71 12.62
CA PRO A 23 15.05 -11.91 11.46
C PRO A 23 15.93 -12.09 10.24
N MET A 24 15.73 -13.19 9.51
CA MET A 24 16.42 -13.43 8.26
C MET A 24 16.00 -12.34 7.27
N GLY A 25 16.98 -11.55 6.80
CA GLY A 25 16.73 -10.54 5.78
C GLY A 25 16.11 -11.20 4.56
N ARG A 26 14.92 -10.74 4.15
CA ARG A 26 14.26 -11.24 2.96
C ARG A 26 15.14 -10.85 1.76
N PRO A 27 15.62 -11.79 0.93
CA PRO A 27 16.34 -11.41 -0.28
C PRO A 27 15.42 -10.49 -1.08
N GLN A 28 15.89 -9.27 -1.34
CA GLN A 28 15.11 -8.33 -2.12
C GLN A 28 15.01 -8.92 -3.52
N GLY A 29 13.80 -9.33 -3.91
CA GLY A 29 13.55 -9.86 -5.25
C GLY A 29 13.97 -8.86 -6.32
N GLN A 30 14.08 -9.33 -7.57
CA GLN A 30 14.36 -8.44 -8.70
C GLN A 30 13.41 -7.24 -8.67
N LYS A 31 13.97 -6.03 -8.81
CA LYS A 31 13.18 -4.80 -8.84
C LYS A 31 12.22 -4.89 -10.01
N THR A 32 10.93 -4.90 -9.72
CA THR A 32 9.89 -4.87 -10.74
C THR A 32 9.82 -3.47 -11.36
N ALA A 33 9.42 -3.41 -12.63
CA ALA A 33 9.18 -2.15 -13.31
C ALA A 33 8.14 -1.31 -12.54
N VAL A 34 8.40 -0.01 -12.42
CA VAL A 34 7.49 0.90 -11.71
C VAL A 34 6.20 1.02 -12.52
N ARG A 35 5.05 0.92 -11.83
CA ARG A 35 3.72 1.11 -12.42
C ARG A 35 3.60 2.56 -12.89
N LEU A 36 3.14 2.78 -14.12
CA LEU A 36 3.02 4.10 -14.72
C LEU A 36 1.63 4.73 -14.49
N ASN A 37 1.56 6.05 -14.50
CA ASN A 37 0.31 6.81 -14.30
C ASN A 37 -0.57 6.83 -15.56
N VAL A 38 -1.19 5.70 -15.89
CA VAL A 38 -2.08 5.56 -17.06
C VAL A 38 -3.22 6.59 -17.12
N PRO A 39 -3.88 6.98 -16.01
CA PRO A 39 -4.91 8.02 -16.05
C PRO A 39 -4.45 9.36 -16.63
N LYS A 40 -3.15 9.71 -16.50
CA LYS A 40 -2.57 10.94 -17.06
C LYS A 40 -2.59 10.96 -18.59
N LEU A 41 -2.63 9.79 -19.23
CA LEU A 41 -2.55 9.65 -20.69
C LEU A 41 -3.62 10.46 -21.42
N LYS A 42 -4.84 10.57 -20.87
CA LYS A 42 -5.94 11.33 -21.49
C LYS A 42 -5.59 12.78 -21.82
N LYS A 43 -4.67 13.39 -21.07
CA LYS A 43 -4.27 14.79 -21.24
C LYS A 43 -3.10 15.00 -22.20
N ILE A 44 -2.31 13.96 -22.45
CA ILE A 44 -1.03 14.05 -23.17
C ILE A 44 -0.96 13.06 -24.35
N ALA A 45 -2.11 12.53 -24.78
CA ALA A 45 -2.19 11.42 -25.72
C ALA A 45 -1.57 11.75 -27.08
N GLU A 46 -1.81 12.95 -27.59
CA GLU A 46 -1.31 13.41 -28.90
C GLU A 46 0.22 13.53 -28.89
N ASP A 47 0.77 14.32 -27.96
CA ASP A 47 2.22 14.48 -27.79
C ASP A 47 2.94 13.14 -27.58
N PHE A 48 2.33 12.26 -26.77
CA PHE A 48 2.86 10.92 -26.53
C PHE A 48 2.88 10.07 -27.80
N SER A 49 1.79 10.07 -28.59
CA SER A 49 1.70 9.29 -29.84
C SER A 49 2.76 9.72 -30.83
N SER A 50 2.89 11.03 -31.08
CA SER A 50 3.88 11.56 -32.02
C SER A 50 5.32 11.27 -31.58
N ASN A 51 5.61 11.32 -30.27
CA ASN A 51 6.94 10.99 -29.75
C ASN A 51 7.25 9.49 -29.88
N LEU A 52 6.26 8.63 -29.58
CA LEU A 52 6.40 7.19 -29.65
C LEU A 52 6.59 6.72 -31.09
N GLU A 53 5.78 7.22 -32.02
CA GLU A 53 5.91 6.92 -33.45
C GLU A 53 7.31 7.26 -33.96
N ARG A 54 7.80 8.47 -33.69
CA ARG A 54 9.16 8.88 -34.07
C ARG A 54 10.22 7.92 -33.55
N LYS A 55 10.20 7.61 -32.23
CA LYS A 55 11.19 6.71 -31.62
C LYS A 55 11.11 5.28 -32.16
N LEU A 56 9.94 4.81 -32.57
CA LEU A 56 9.76 3.49 -33.18
C LEU A 56 10.24 3.47 -34.64
N THR A 57 9.99 4.52 -35.42
CA THR A 57 10.51 4.64 -36.80
C THR A 57 12.04 4.66 -36.84
N ASP A 58 12.68 5.37 -35.89
CA ASP A 58 14.13 5.40 -35.76
C ASP A 58 14.70 4.00 -35.47
N MET A 59 14.01 3.19 -34.66
CA MET A 59 14.44 1.84 -34.29
C MET A 59 14.33 0.83 -35.44
N VAL A 60 13.26 0.89 -36.24
CA VAL A 60 13.01 -0.06 -37.34
C VAL A 60 13.99 0.12 -38.50
N SER A 61 14.58 1.32 -38.62
CA SER A 61 15.57 1.62 -39.66
C SER A 61 16.91 0.89 -39.44
N ASP A 62 17.17 0.36 -38.23
CA ASP A 62 18.37 -0.41 -37.89
C ASP A 62 18.12 -1.92 -38.08
N GLY A 63 18.04 -2.34 -39.34
CA GLY A 63 17.62 -3.69 -39.76
C GLY A 63 18.60 -4.86 -39.48
N GLY A 64 19.54 -4.70 -38.55
CA GLY A 64 20.64 -5.65 -38.33
C GLY A 64 20.50 -6.60 -37.12
N ALA A 65 19.55 -6.37 -36.22
CA ALA A 65 19.49 -7.10 -34.93
C ALA A 65 18.69 -8.42 -34.99
N ARG A 66 19.09 -9.39 -34.16
CA ARG A 66 18.40 -10.68 -33.99
C ARG A 66 17.02 -10.46 -33.35
N THR A 67 16.02 -11.28 -33.68
CA THR A 67 14.62 -11.07 -33.26
C THR A 67 14.42 -10.81 -31.76
N GLU A 68 15.16 -11.51 -30.89
CA GLU A 68 15.07 -11.30 -29.43
C GLU A 68 15.60 -9.92 -28.99
N GLU A 69 16.69 -9.45 -29.61
CA GLU A 69 17.26 -8.13 -29.36
C GLU A 69 16.31 -7.04 -29.87
N GLN A 70 15.68 -7.23 -31.03
CA GLN A 70 14.66 -6.32 -31.55
C GLN A 70 13.45 -6.20 -30.59
N TRP A 71 12.96 -7.32 -30.07
CA TRP A 71 11.87 -7.30 -29.08
C TRP A 71 12.26 -6.65 -27.75
N SER A 72 13.50 -6.86 -27.31
CA SER A 72 14.03 -6.20 -26.11
C SER A 72 14.10 -4.68 -26.30
N THR A 73 14.67 -4.24 -27.42
CA THR A 73 14.78 -2.81 -27.77
C THR A 73 13.40 -2.17 -27.90
N PHE A 74 12.47 -2.79 -28.62
CA PHE A 74 11.09 -2.31 -28.72
C PHE A 74 10.45 -2.09 -27.34
N LYS A 75 10.52 -3.10 -26.47
CA LYS A 75 9.97 -3.04 -25.11
C LYS A 75 10.59 -1.91 -24.30
N ASN A 76 11.91 -1.72 -24.41
CA ASN A 76 12.62 -0.64 -23.72
C ASN A 76 12.24 0.74 -24.26
N VAL A 77 12.08 0.89 -25.57
CA VAL A 77 11.64 2.15 -26.20
C VAL A 77 10.21 2.50 -25.76
N VAL A 78 9.29 1.54 -25.81
CA VAL A 78 7.90 1.75 -25.35
C VAL A 78 7.88 2.11 -23.86
N TYR A 79 8.59 1.36 -23.03
CA TYR A 79 8.60 1.60 -21.58
C TYR A 79 9.24 2.94 -21.21
N SER A 80 10.42 3.25 -21.76
CA SER A 80 11.14 4.50 -21.47
C SER A 80 10.34 5.73 -21.90
N THR A 81 9.75 5.70 -23.09
CA THR A 81 8.90 6.79 -23.61
C THR A 81 7.65 6.97 -22.75
N SER A 82 7.02 5.86 -22.37
CA SER A 82 5.86 5.89 -21.46
C SER A 82 6.24 6.42 -20.08
N SER A 83 7.41 6.04 -19.55
CA SER A 83 7.91 6.50 -18.25
C SER A 83 8.21 8.00 -18.25
N GLU A 84 8.81 8.51 -19.32
CA GLU A 84 9.10 9.94 -19.52
C GLU A 84 7.82 10.80 -19.49
N HIS A 85 6.75 10.35 -20.15
CA HIS A 85 5.51 11.12 -20.27
C HIS A 85 4.55 10.92 -19.09
N LEU A 86 4.32 9.67 -18.70
CA LEU A 86 3.35 9.30 -17.65
C LEU A 86 3.94 9.47 -16.25
N GLY A 87 5.22 9.17 -16.07
CA GLY A 87 5.85 9.08 -14.77
C GLY A 87 5.30 7.93 -13.91
N PRO A 88 5.81 7.78 -12.68
CA PRO A 88 5.34 6.76 -11.75
C PRO A 88 3.88 7.01 -11.36
N ALA A 89 3.13 5.92 -11.18
CA ALA A 89 1.78 5.97 -10.64
C ALA A 89 1.82 6.58 -9.23
N THR A 90 1.08 7.67 -9.06
CA THR A 90 0.86 8.27 -7.74
C THR A 90 -0.12 7.39 -6.97
N ARG A 91 0.19 7.07 -5.72
CA ARG A 91 -0.78 6.46 -4.82
C ARG A 91 -1.84 7.51 -4.52
N SER A 92 -3.06 7.31 -4.99
CA SER A 92 -4.22 7.94 -4.36
C SER A 92 -4.48 7.16 -3.07
N ASN A 93 -4.72 7.85 -1.96
CA ASN A 93 -5.37 7.21 -0.84
C ASN A 93 -6.75 6.79 -1.32
N GLN A 94 -6.93 5.48 -1.49
CA GLN A 94 -8.24 4.85 -1.42
C GLN A 94 -8.37 4.39 0.02
N ASP A 95 -8.35 5.33 0.96
CA ASP A 95 -8.75 4.94 2.29
C ASP A 95 -10.27 4.93 2.30
N TRP A 96 -10.85 3.86 2.82
CA TRP A 96 -12.29 3.66 2.89
C TRP A 96 -13.00 4.84 3.55
N PHE A 97 -12.28 5.60 4.40
CA PHE A 97 -12.75 6.85 4.99
C PHE A 97 -13.12 7.93 3.97
N ASP A 98 -12.36 8.11 2.88
CA ASP A 98 -12.61 9.18 1.91
C ASP A 98 -13.90 8.90 1.11
N GLU A 99 -14.13 7.63 0.74
CA GLU A 99 -15.34 7.21 0.02
C GLU A 99 -16.61 7.32 0.89
N ASN A 100 -16.45 7.16 2.20
CA ASN A 100 -17.55 7.11 3.17
C ASN A 100 -17.62 8.38 4.04
N GLU A 101 -16.93 9.45 3.67
CA GLU A 101 -16.79 10.65 4.49
C GLU A 101 -18.17 11.21 4.92
N LYS A 102 -19.13 11.25 4.00
CA LYS A 102 -20.49 11.73 4.28
C LYS A 102 -21.24 10.82 5.26
N ASP A 103 -21.16 9.50 5.06
CA ASP A 103 -21.84 8.53 5.92
C ASP A 103 -21.25 8.54 7.34
N ILE A 104 -19.93 8.73 7.43
CA ILE A 104 -19.22 8.87 8.70
C ILE A 104 -19.64 10.17 9.40
N GLN A 105 -19.67 11.30 8.69
CA GLN A 105 -20.13 12.58 9.24
C GLN A 105 -21.59 12.50 9.72
N GLU A 106 -22.47 11.85 8.97
CA GLU A 106 -23.86 11.62 9.37
C GLU A 106 -23.95 10.74 10.64
N ALA A 107 -23.20 9.64 10.69
CA ALA A 107 -23.18 8.76 11.86
C ALA A 107 -22.67 9.49 13.10
N GLN A 108 -21.63 10.32 12.96
CA GLN A 108 -21.10 11.16 14.03
C GLN A 108 -22.14 12.17 14.52
N ALA A 109 -22.83 12.85 13.61
CA ALA A 109 -23.89 13.82 13.96
C ALA A 109 -25.06 13.14 14.70
N ARG A 110 -25.49 11.96 14.24
CA ARG A 110 -26.54 11.17 14.91
C ARG A 110 -26.11 10.75 16.30
N TRP A 111 -24.88 10.25 16.44
CA TRP A 111 -24.31 9.86 17.73
C TRP A 111 -24.23 11.05 18.70
N ALA A 112 -23.69 12.19 18.25
CA ALA A 112 -23.60 13.40 19.06
C ALA A 112 -25.00 13.86 19.53
N GLY A 113 -25.98 13.91 18.61
CA GLY A 113 -27.36 14.24 18.98
C GLY A 113 -27.97 13.26 19.98
N HIS A 114 -27.67 11.96 19.88
CA HIS A 114 -28.10 10.96 20.86
C HIS A 114 -27.45 11.20 22.23
N VAL A 115 -26.13 11.47 22.28
CA VAL A 115 -25.40 11.77 23.52
C VAL A 115 -25.97 13.01 24.22
N VAL A 116 -26.29 14.07 23.48
CA VAL A 116 -26.91 15.29 24.04
C VAL A 116 -28.26 15.00 24.73
N ARG A 117 -29.04 14.06 24.19
CA ARG A 117 -30.34 13.65 24.76
C ARG A 117 -30.23 12.64 25.90
N MET A 118 -29.04 12.11 26.20
CA MET A 118 -28.86 11.21 27.35
C MET A 118 -29.07 11.96 28.68
N PRO A 119 -29.41 11.25 29.78
CA PRO A 119 -29.31 11.80 31.13
C PRO A 119 -27.89 12.24 31.48
N ASP A 120 -27.74 13.29 32.29
CA ASP A 120 -26.43 13.85 32.70
C ASP A 120 -25.60 12.90 33.57
N SER A 121 -26.22 11.85 34.11
CA SER A 121 -25.54 10.76 34.81
C SER A 121 -24.78 9.81 33.88
N ARG A 122 -25.00 9.88 32.56
CA ARG A 122 -24.40 8.97 31.59
C ARG A 122 -22.99 9.42 31.23
N LEU A 123 -22.04 8.49 31.38
CA LEU A 123 -20.61 8.72 31.11
C LEU A 123 -20.33 9.37 29.74
N PRO A 124 -20.96 8.97 28.61
CA PRO A 124 -20.70 9.63 27.33
C PRO A 124 -21.07 11.12 27.32
N LYS A 125 -22.14 11.50 28.03
CA LYS A 125 -22.57 12.90 28.13
C LYS A 125 -21.66 13.68 29.08
N GLN A 126 -21.27 13.07 30.20
CA GLN A 126 -20.31 13.66 31.13
C GLN A 126 -18.97 13.94 30.44
N MET A 127 -18.45 12.97 29.68
CA MET A 127 -17.20 13.11 28.92
C MET A 127 -17.29 14.21 27.86
N LEU A 128 -18.41 14.30 27.13
CA LEU A 128 -18.61 15.31 26.09
C LEU A 128 -18.58 16.75 26.65
N TYR A 129 -19.04 16.95 27.88
CA TYR A 129 -19.07 18.28 28.53
C TYR A 129 -17.95 18.50 29.55
N SER A 130 -17.15 17.48 29.90
CA SER A 130 -16.03 17.61 30.85
C SER A 130 -14.79 18.26 30.24
N GLU A 131 -14.65 18.27 28.91
CA GLU A 131 -13.54 18.96 28.22
C GLU A 131 -13.82 20.46 27.98
N LEU A 132 -14.97 20.97 28.44
CA LEU A 132 -15.37 22.38 28.31
C LEU A 132 -15.22 23.17 29.62
N GLY A 133 -14.54 22.61 30.63
CA GLY A 133 -14.31 23.21 31.95
C GLY A 133 -12.85 23.49 32.23
#